data_AF-A0A8X7BFJ0-F1
#
_entry.id   AF-A0A8X7BFJ0-F1
#
_cell.length_a   1.000
_cell.length_b   1.000
_cell.length_c   1.000
_cell.angle_alpha   90.00
_cell.angle_beta   90.00
_cell.angle_gamma   90.00
#
_symmetry.space_group_name_H-M   'P 1'
#
loop_
_entity.id
_entity.type
_entity.pdbx_description
1 polymer ?
#
loop_
_entity_poly.entity_id
_entity_poly.type
_entity_poly.pdbx_seq_one_letter_code
_entity_poly.pdbx_strand_id
1 'polypeptide(L)'
;MYADVSKLGSDYSGSGIYISFRDQEIKIQRKNPASCLVFRSEFVVILEGLNSIDLLSQLYDVWIFWDSRSAIQHLANWHNVRNRTRTDILKLLKRLSLSRQIHFQWIPFYVNIAGNEIADSLAKAGAGETTTPAAPLTYFELFSKYKAKNKGIWMIPPVHPWYQSKCPGGSLVRGSSRRDQIALTRFLSGHLISLTLRNFH
;
A
#
# COMPACT_ATOMS: atom_id res chain seq x y z
N MET A 1 -0.33 -12.85 14.52
CA MET A 1 -0.99 -11.58 14.19
C MET A 1 -1.26 -11.54 12.70
N TYR A 2 -2.49 -11.20 12.34
CA TYR A 2 -2.94 -10.90 10.99
C TYR A 2 -3.34 -9.44 10.95
N ALA A 3 -3.05 -8.75 9.85
CA ALA A 3 -3.41 -7.35 9.67
C ALA A 3 -3.80 -7.13 8.21
N ASP A 4 -4.91 -6.42 8.02
CA ASP A 4 -5.43 -6.09 6.69
C ASP A 4 -5.98 -4.66 6.63
N VAL A 5 -6.04 -4.10 5.42
CA VAL A 5 -6.56 -2.78 5.12
C VAL A 5 -7.55 -2.89 3.96
N SER A 6 -8.79 -2.51 4.23
CA SER A 6 -9.87 -2.55 3.25
C SER A 6 -10.34 -1.16 2.86
N LYS A 7 -10.79 -1.03 1.61
CA LYS A 7 -11.36 0.21 1.05
C LYS A 7 -12.81 0.00 0.66
N LEU A 8 -13.70 0.83 1.23
CA LEU A 8 -15.12 0.90 0.89
C LEU A 8 -15.38 2.18 0.07
N GLY A 9 -14.87 2.24 -1.17
CA GLY A 9 -14.97 3.42 -2.05
C GLY A 9 -13.75 4.36 -2.00
N SER A 10 -13.92 5.61 -2.44
CA SER A 10 -12.80 6.56 -2.60
C SER A 10 -12.25 7.10 -1.29
N ASP A 11 -13.12 7.31 -0.29
CA ASP A 11 -12.80 8.07 0.92
C ASP A 11 -12.97 7.28 2.23
N TYR A 12 -13.50 6.05 2.16
CA TYR A 12 -13.66 5.18 3.31
C TYR A 12 -12.66 4.04 3.23
N SER A 13 -11.70 4.01 4.14
CA SER A 13 -10.85 2.86 4.35
C SER A 13 -10.75 2.53 5.83
N GLY A 14 -10.59 1.26 6.12
CA GLY A 14 -10.45 0.76 7.48
C GLY A 14 -9.28 -0.19 7.57
N SER A 15 -8.81 -0.39 8.79
CA SER A 15 -7.72 -1.28 9.14
C SER A 15 -8.22 -2.27 10.18
N GLY A 16 -7.87 -3.54 10.00
CA GLY A 16 -8.26 -4.65 10.87
C GLY A 16 -7.03 -5.40 11.35
N ILE A 17 -6.97 -5.71 12.65
CA ILE A 17 -5.90 -6.50 13.25
C ILE A 17 -6.54 -7.62 14.05
N TYR A 18 -6.05 -8.83 13.82
CA TYR A 18 -6.40 -10.01 14.59
C TYR A 18 -5.15 -10.62 15.22
N ILE A 19 -5.11 -10.68 16.54
CA ILE A 19 -4.05 -11.32 17.31
C ILE A 19 -4.68 -12.48 18.06
N SER A 20 -4.21 -13.68 17.80
CA SER A 20 -4.57 -14.89 18.54
C SER A 20 -3.35 -15.37 19.32
N PHE A 21 -3.57 -15.76 20.56
CA PHE A 21 -2.56 -16.39 21.41
C PHE A 21 -3.25 -17.28 22.45
N ARG A 22 -2.83 -18.55 22.55
CA ARG A 22 -3.51 -19.58 23.36
C ARG A 22 -5.02 -19.61 23.02
N ASP A 23 -5.88 -19.47 24.03
CA ASP A 23 -7.33 -19.43 23.92
C ASP A 23 -7.90 -17.99 23.95
N GLN A 24 -7.05 -16.99 23.71
CA GLN A 24 -7.43 -15.58 23.71
C GLN A 24 -7.28 -14.95 22.33
N GLU A 25 -8.15 -13.98 22.08
CA GLU A 25 -8.19 -13.24 20.83
C GLU A 25 -8.31 -11.74 21.10
N ILE A 26 -7.59 -10.96 20.31
CA ILE A 26 -7.71 -9.50 20.26
C ILE A 26 -8.08 -9.13 18.83
N LYS A 27 -9.17 -8.37 18.72
CA LYS A 27 -9.72 -7.87 17.47
C LYS A 27 -9.72 -6.36 17.53
N ILE A 28 -8.99 -5.71 16.64
CA ILE A 28 -8.91 -4.26 16.56
C ILE A 28 -9.41 -3.87 15.18
N GLN A 29 -10.38 -2.96 15.15
CA GLN A 29 -10.85 -2.31 13.94
C GLN A 29 -10.68 -0.80 14.09
N ARG A 30 -10.30 -0.14 13.01
CA ARG A 30 -10.09 1.31 12.99
C ARG A 30 -10.50 1.89 11.66
N LYS A 31 -11.15 3.04 11.70
CA LYS A 31 -11.23 3.91 10.53
C LYS A 31 -9.90 4.59 10.23
N ASN A 32 -9.48 4.52 8.98
CA ASN A 32 -8.33 5.29 8.52
C ASN A 32 -8.74 6.74 8.21
N PRO A 33 -7.83 7.72 8.39
CA PRO A 33 -8.09 9.11 8.02
C PRO A 33 -8.55 9.25 6.56
N ALA A 34 -9.48 10.18 6.32
CA ALA A 34 -10.00 10.45 4.98
C ALA A 34 -8.84 10.77 4.01
N SER A 35 -8.83 10.13 2.84
CA SER A 35 -7.78 10.19 1.81
C SER A 35 -6.38 9.64 2.18
N CYS A 36 -6.27 8.83 3.25
CA CYS A 36 -5.08 8.02 3.48
C CYS A 36 -4.87 7.02 2.32
N LEU A 37 -3.65 6.97 1.77
CA LEU A 37 -3.30 5.95 0.77
C LEU A 37 -3.29 4.57 1.44
N VAL A 38 -3.81 3.53 0.76
CA VAL A 38 -3.79 2.12 1.25
C VAL A 38 -2.40 1.76 1.77
N PHE A 39 -1.39 2.13 0.99
CA PHE A 39 0.01 1.88 1.29
C PHE A 39 0.51 2.47 2.62
N ARG A 40 -0.05 3.60 3.08
CA ARG A 40 0.29 4.16 4.39
C ARG A 40 -0.50 3.47 5.50
N SER A 41 -1.78 3.18 5.27
CA SER A 41 -2.61 2.43 6.19
C SER A 41 -1.98 1.06 6.53
N GLU A 42 -1.32 0.41 5.56
CA GLU A 42 -0.60 -0.85 5.77
C GLU A 42 0.53 -0.74 6.82
N PHE A 43 1.25 0.37 6.89
CA PHE A 43 2.25 0.56 7.95
C PHE A 43 1.62 0.96 9.29
N VAL A 44 0.56 1.76 9.25
CA VAL A 44 -0.14 2.19 10.46
C VAL A 44 -0.76 1.00 11.18
N VAL A 45 -1.43 0.11 10.43
CA VAL A 45 -2.05 -1.09 11.00
C VAL A 45 -1.02 -2.04 11.61
N ILE A 46 0.14 -2.20 10.98
CA ILE A 46 1.25 -3.00 11.54
C ILE A 46 1.82 -2.36 12.80
N LEU A 47 2.05 -1.04 12.78
CA LEU A 47 2.55 -0.32 13.96
C LEU A 47 1.58 -0.46 15.14
N GLU A 48 0.27 -0.33 14.90
CA GLU A 48 -0.75 -0.49 15.93
C GLU A 48 -0.77 -1.94 16.46
N GLY A 49 -0.72 -2.94 15.59
CA GLY A 49 -0.67 -4.35 16.00
C GLY A 49 0.58 -4.69 16.83
N LEU A 50 1.75 -4.16 16.45
CA LEU A 50 2.98 -4.32 17.21
C LEU A 50 2.91 -3.64 18.59
N ASN A 51 2.30 -2.46 18.69
CA ASN A 51 2.08 -1.80 19.98
C ASN A 51 1.14 -2.61 20.86
N SER A 52 0.08 -3.20 20.31
CA SER A 52 -0.79 -4.10 21.07
C SER A 52 -0.02 -5.31 21.60
N ILE A 53 0.86 -5.90 20.79
CA ILE A 53 1.72 -7.03 21.20
C ILE A 53 2.73 -6.63 22.28
N ASP A 54 3.23 -5.40 22.25
CA ASP A 54 4.10 -4.84 23.29
C ASP A 54 3.35 -4.66 24.61
N LEU A 55 2.13 -4.12 24.56
CA LEU A 55 1.27 -3.91 25.74
C LEU A 55 0.88 -5.20 26.44
N LEU A 56 0.71 -6.31 25.70
CA LEU A 56 0.37 -7.60 26.32
C LEU A 56 1.43 -8.08 27.33
N SER A 57 2.66 -7.57 27.26
CA SER A 57 3.76 -7.91 28.17
C SER A 57 4.04 -9.43 28.25
N GLN A 58 3.60 -10.18 27.23
CA GLN A 58 3.82 -11.62 27.11
C GLN A 58 5.13 -11.89 26.36
N LEU A 59 5.86 -12.93 26.77
CA LEU A 59 7.13 -13.35 26.18
C LEU A 59 6.99 -14.39 25.06
N TYR A 60 5.82 -14.51 24.44
CA TYR A 60 5.65 -15.43 23.32
C TYR A 60 6.37 -14.93 22.07
N ASP A 61 6.87 -15.88 21.29
CA ASP A 61 7.33 -15.64 19.93
C ASP A 61 6.18 -15.12 19.07
N VAL A 62 6.48 -14.16 18.21
CA VAL A 62 5.49 -13.39 17.47
C VAL A 62 5.55 -13.75 16.00
N TRP A 63 4.45 -14.26 15.47
CA TRP A 63 4.25 -14.48 14.05
C TRP A 63 3.40 -13.36 13.45
N ILE A 64 3.93 -12.67 12.45
CA ILE A 64 3.27 -11.59 11.72
C ILE A 64 3.00 -12.08 10.31
N PHE A 65 1.73 -12.33 10.02
CA PHE A 65 1.25 -12.69 8.70
C PHE A 65 0.77 -11.44 7.98
N TRP A 66 1.34 -11.19 6.81
CA TRP A 66 1.07 -9.97 6.06
C TRP A 66 0.99 -10.27 4.56
N ASP A 67 -0.09 -9.85 3.91
CA ASP A 67 -0.35 -10.10 2.49
C ASP A 67 0.11 -8.95 1.58
N SER A 68 0.45 -7.79 2.13
CA SER A 68 0.93 -6.65 1.34
C SER A 68 2.39 -6.80 0.87
N ARG A 69 2.54 -7.33 -0.34
CA ARG A 69 3.84 -7.42 -1.03
C ARG A 69 4.51 -6.05 -1.20
N SER A 70 3.73 -5.00 -1.47
CA SER A 70 4.26 -3.64 -1.62
C SER A 70 4.83 -3.10 -0.31
N ALA A 71 4.15 -3.32 0.80
CA ALA A 71 4.61 -2.81 2.09
C ALA A 71 5.88 -3.54 2.58
N ILE A 72 5.96 -4.86 2.39
CA ILE A 72 7.17 -5.64 2.70
C ILE A 72 8.37 -5.16 1.87
N GLN A 73 8.20 -5.02 0.56
CA GLN A 73 9.27 -4.53 -0.33
C GLN A 73 9.74 -3.12 0.06
N HIS A 74 8.81 -2.26 0.48
CA HIS A 74 9.15 -0.93 0.94
C HIS A 74 9.81 -0.92 2.32
N LEU A 75 9.51 -1.88 3.20
CA LEU A 75 10.19 -2.04 4.48
C LEU A 75 11.64 -2.52 4.28
N ALA A 76 11.88 -3.40 3.30
CA ALA A 76 13.21 -3.88 2.92
C ALA A 76 14.11 -2.74 2.37
N ASN A 77 13.54 -1.78 1.63
CA ASN A 77 14.25 -0.61 1.10
C ASN A 77 14.36 0.54 2.13
N TRP A 78 14.92 0.26 3.31
CA TRP A 78 14.88 1.15 4.47
C TRP A 78 15.73 2.42 4.34
N HIS A 79 16.83 2.37 3.59
CA HIS A 79 17.80 3.46 3.49
C HIS A 79 17.32 4.69 2.70
N ASN A 80 16.32 4.53 1.82
CA ASN A 80 16.06 5.53 0.77
C ASN A 80 14.93 6.53 1.08
N VAL A 81 14.18 6.37 2.17
CA VAL A 81 13.04 7.26 2.47
C VAL A 81 12.88 7.52 3.97
N ARG A 82 12.95 8.79 4.37
CA ARG A 82 12.71 9.29 5.73
C ARG A 82 11.20 9.26 6.06
N ASN A 83 10.70 8.11 6.53
CA ASN A 83 9.32 7.98 7.01
C ASN A 83 9.31 7.67 8.52
N ARG A 84 8.75 8.57 9.33
CA ARG A 84 8.67 8.46 10.80
C ARG A 84 8.00 7.15 11.24
N THR A 85 6.86 6.79 10.63
CA THR A 85 6.13 5.55 10.94
C THR A 85 6.99 4.31 10.73
N ARG A 86 7.79 4.28 9.66
CA ARG A 86 8.71 3.16 9.40
C ARG A 86 9.82 3.08 10.45
N THR A 87 10.39 4.23 10.84
CA THR A 87 11.40 4.28 11.91
C THR A 87 10.82 3.78 13.23
N ASP A 88 9.58 4.13 13.56
CA ASP A 88 8.91 3.69 14.77
C ASP A 88 8.66 2.17 14.76
N ILE A 89 8.22 1.61 13.61
CA ILE A 89 8.10 0.16 13.43
C ILE A 89 9.46 -0.53 13.65
N LEU A 90 10.54 -0.06 13.02
CA LEU A 90 11.86 -0.68 13.16
C LEU A 90 12.39 -0.61 14.59
N LYS A 91 12.19 0.53 15.29
CA LYS A 91 12.56 0.67 16.70
C LYS A 91 11.77 -0.30 17.58
N LEU A 92 10.47 -0.43 17.32
CA LEU A 92 9.61 -1.33 18.06
C LEU A 92 10.01 -2.79 17.82
N LEU A 93 10.20 -3.19 16.56
CA LEU A 93 10.68 -4.53 16.22
C LEU A 93 12.01 -4.84 16.90
N LYS A 94 12.98 -3.89 16.88
CA LYS A 94 14.26 -4.06 17.57
C LYS A 94 14.09 -4.24 19.08
N ARG A 95 13.18 -3.47 19.71
CA ARG A 95 12.87 -3.61 21.14
C ARG A 95 12.25 -4.97 21.42
N LEU A 96 11.26 -5.37 20.64
CA LEU A 96 10.58 -6.66 20.80
C LEU A 96 11.55 -7.82 20.59
N SER A 97 12.48 -7.72 19.64
CA SER A 97 13.48 -8.76 19.36
C SER A 97 14.49 -8.96 20.49
N LEU A 98 14.53 -8.09 21.51
CA LEU A 98 15.38 -8.28 22.68
C LEU A 98 14.87 -9.40 23.60
N SER A 99 13.58 -9.70 23.58
CA SER A 99 12.95 -10.64 24.52
C SER A 99 12.18 -11.78 23.87
N ARG A 100 11.95 -11.73 22.56
CA ARG A 100 11.14 -12.71 21.81
C ARG A 100 11.59 -12.82 20.36
N GLN A 101 11.36 -13.97 19.73
CA GLN A 101 11.57 -14.10 18.30
C GLN A 101 10.41 -13.48 17.53
N ILE A 102 10.73 -12.82 16.42
CA ILE A 102 9.73 -12.20 15.53
C ILE A 102 9.88 -12.81 14.16
N HIS A 103 8.82 -13.45 13.69
CA HIS A 103 8.74 -14.09 12.38
C HIS A 103 7.82 -13.29 11.48
N PHE A 104 8.34 -12.84 10.34
CA PHE A 104 7.53 -12.26 9.28
C PHE A 104 7.26 -13.31 8.22
N GLN A 105 5.98 -13.59 7.98
CA GLN A 105 5.54 -14.51 6.94
C GLN A 105 4.65 -13.76 5.96
N TRP A 106 5.10 -13.66 4.71
CA TRP A 106 4.20 -13.22 3.65
C TRP A 106 3.19 -14.33 3.36
N ILE A 107 1.91 -13.96 3.25
CA ILE A 107 0.83 -14.87 2.87
C ILE A 107 0.18 -14.42 1.56
N PRO A 108 -0.28 -15.35 0.71
CA PRO A 108 -0.94 -14.97 -0.53
C PRO A 108 -2.34 -14.43 -0.24
N PHE A 109 -2.72 -13.40 -0.98
CA PHE A 109 -4.07 -12.87 -0.98
C PHE A 109 -5.06 -13.92 -1.53
N TYR A 110 -6.24 -14.06 -0.90
CA TYR A 110 -7.29 -15.05 -1.23
C TYR A 110 -6.99 -16.54 -0.98
N VAL A 111 -6.10 -16.85 -0.05
CA VAL A 111 -6.07 -18.20 0.54
C VAL A 111 -7.01 -18.17 1.74
N ASN A 112 -7.92 -19.14 1.87
CA ASN A 112 -8.89 -19.28 2.98
C ASN A 112 -8.20 -19.49 4.35
N ILE A 113 -7.42 -18.51 4.78
CA ILE A 113 -6.72 -18.47 6.05
C ILE A 113 -7.66 -17.73 7.00
N ALA A 114 -8.27 -18.46 7.92
CA ALA A 114 -9.29 -17.93 8.81
C ALA A 114 -8.86 -16.63 9.53
N GLY A 115 -7.62 -16.55 10.00
CA GLY A 115 -7.10 -15.34 10.65
C GLY A 115 -7.04 -14.12 9.73
N ASN A 116 -6.77 -14.33 8.43
CA ASN A 116 -6.75 -13.26 7.43
C ASN A 116 -8.17 -12.79 7.09
N GLU A 117 -9.11 -13.73 6.96
CA GLU A 117 -10.53 -13.41 6.73
C GLU A 117 -11.12 -12.60 7.90
N ILE A 118 -10.74 -12.93 9.14
CA ILE A 118 -11.12 -12.15 10.32
C ILE A 118 -10.53 -10.73 10.21
N ALA A 119 -9.25 -10.58 9.87
CA ALA A 119 -8.62 -9.27 9.72
C ALA A 119 -9.28 -8.41 8.62
N ASP A 120 -9.59 -9.00 7.46
CA ASP A 120 -10.33 -8.33 6.37
C ASP A 120 -11.73 -7.91 6.80
N SER A 121 -12.45 -8.77 7.52
CA SER A 121 -13.78 -8.44 8.05
C SER A 121 -13.73 -7.26 9.03
N LEU A 122 -12.71 -7.20 9.90
CA LEU A 122 -12.47 -6.09 10.81
C LEU A 122 -12.11 -4.81 10.05
N ALA A 123 -11.29 -4.92 9.00
CA ALA A 123 -10.91 -3.78 8.18
C ALA A 123 -12.14 -3.17 7.45
N LYS A 124 -13.03 -4.03 6.94
CA LYS A 124 -14.32 -3.62 6.35
C LYS A 124 -15.24 -2.96 7.37
N ALA A 125 -15.34 -3.52 8.57
CA ALA A 125 -16.13 -2.94 9.66
C ALA A 125 -15.60 -1.57 10.08
N GLY A 126 -14.28 -1.44 10.25
CA GLY A 126 -13.61 -0.18 10.60
C GLY A 126 -13.79 0.91 9.53
N ALA A 127 -13.96 0.56 8.26
CA ALA A 127 -14.22 1.54 7.20
C ALA A 127 -15.57 2.25 7.37
N GLY A 128 -16.54 1.58 8.01
CA GLY A 128 -17.89 2.09 8.26
C GLY A 128 -18.04 2.97 9.50
N GLU A 129 -17.04 3.06 10.38
CA GLU A 129 -17.13 3.86 11.61
C GLU A 129 -17.23 5.37 11.32
N THR A 130 -17.89 6.15 12.17
CA THR A 130 -17.95 7.61 12.05
C THR A 130 -16.65 8.23 12.57
N THR A 131 -16.02 9.10 11.78
CA THR A 131 -14.66 9.62 12.02
C THR A 131 -14.58 10.61 13.20
N THR A 132 -13.54 10.49 14.04
CA THR A 132 -12.96 11.61 14.80
C THR A 132 -12.19 12.55 13.83
N PRO A 133 -11.96 13.85 14.13
CA PRO A 133 -11.33 14.76 13.18
C PRO A 133 -9.95 14.26 12.74
N ALA A 134 -9.73 14.16 11.42
CA ALA A 134 -8.51 13.61 10.84
C ALA A 134 -7.28 14.49 11.15
N ALA A 135 -6.14 13.85 11.44
CA ALA A 135 -4.86 14.53 11.46
C ALA A 135 -4.55 15.13 10.06
N PRO A 136 -3.81 16.26 9.98
CA PRO A 136 -3.48 16.90 8.70
C PRO A 136 -2.72 15.96 7.77
N LEU A 137 -3.13 15.91 6.51
CA LEU A 137 -2.44 15.15 5.46
C LEU A 137 -1.05 15.72 5.22
N THR A 138 -0.07 14.83 5.06
CA THR A 138 1.30 15.15 4.66
C THR A 138 1.36 15.56 3.18
N TYR A 139 2.42 16.28 2.80
CA TYR A 139 2.65 16.73 1.41
C TYR A 139 2.56 15.60 0.38
N PHE A 140 3.14 14.42 0.67
CA PHE A 140 3.09 13.28 -0.24
C PHE A 140 1.67 12.71 -0.43
N GLU A 141 0.81 12.82 0.58
CA GLU A 141 -0.59 12.39 0.51
C GLU A 141 -1.40 13.37 -0.33
N LEU A 142 -1.20 14.68 -0.14
CA LEU A 142 -1.76 15.71 -1.01
C LEU A 142 -1.29 15.49 -2.45
N PHE A 143 0.01 15.32 -2.68
CA PHE A 143 0.56 15.07 -4.02
C PHE A 143 -0.02 13.82 -4.67
N SER A 144 -0.16 12.72 -3.92
CA SER A 144 -0.74 11.48 -4.45
C SER A 144 -2.24 11.61 -4.73
N LYS A 145 -2.98 12.33 -3.89
CA LYS A 145 -4.40 12.65 -4.11
C LYS A 145 -4.57 13.50 -5.37
N TYR A 146 -3.75 14.54 -5.55
CA TYR A 146 -3.71 15.34 -6.76
C TYR A 146 -3.30 14.51 -7.98
N LYS A 147 -2.31 13.62 -7.85
CA LYS A 147 -1.88 12.72 -8.93
C LYS A 147 -2.99 11.74 -9.32
N ALA A 148 -3.73 11.18 -8.36
CA ALA A 148 -4.86 10.29 -8.61
C ALA A 148 -6.03 11.02 -9.28
N LYS A 149 -6.38 12.22 -8.79
CA LYS A 149 -7.36 13.11 -9.41
C LYS A 149 -6.96 13.46 -10.84
N ASN A 150 -5.70 13.84 -11.04
CA ASN A 150 -5.16 14.14 -12.37
C ASN A 150 -5.19 12.90 -13.25
N LYS A 151 -4.87 11.70 -12.75
CA LYS A 151 -4.94 10.46 -13.54
C LYS A 151 -6.36 10.21 -14.07
N GLY A 152 -7.40 10.54 -13.32
CA GLY A 152 -8.79 10.53 -13.80
C GLY A 152 -9.01 11.51 -14.96
N ILE A 153 -8.48 12.73 -14.84
CA ILE A 153 -8.53 13.75 -15.90
C ILE A 153 -7.76 13.31 -17.15
N TRP A 154 -6.59 12.66 -16.99
CA TRP A 154 -5.79 12.11 -18.08
C TRP A 154 -6.44 10.92 -18.80
N MET A 155 -7.43 10.25 -18.19
CA MET A 155 -8.21 9.20 -18.84
C MET A 155 -9.37 9.74 -19.68
N ILE A 156 -9.70 11.03 -19.55
CA ILE A 156 -10.64 11.70 -20.44
C ILE A 156 -9.87 12.02 -21.73
N PRO A 157 -10.20 11.40 -22.87
CA PRO A 157 -9.50 11.70 -24.12
C PRO A 157 -9.68 13.19 -24.45
N PRO A 158 -8.60 13.90 -24.83
CA PRO A 158 -8.69 15.28 -25.27
C PRO A 158 -9.77 15.45 -26.33
N VAL A 159 -10.63 16.47 -26.19
CA VAL A 159 -11.73 16.78 -27.12
C VAL A 159 -11.21 17.40 -28.43
N HIS A 160 -9.90 17.39 -28.66
CA HIS A 160 -9.28 17.98 -29.83
C HIS A 160 -9.53 17.09 -31.07
N PRO A 161 -9.95 17.66 -32.23
CA PRO A 161 -10.28 16.89 -33.44
C PRO A 161 -9.17 15.95 -33.92
N TRP A 162 -7.91 16.34 -33.73
CA TRP A 162 -6.75 15.49 -34.03
C TRP A 162 -6.69 14.22 -33.17
N TYR A 163 -7.04 14.30 -31.87
CA TYR A 163 -6.99 13.16 -30.96
C TYR A 163 -8.13 12.17 -31.22
N GLN A 164 -9.32 12.69 -31.54
CA GLN A 164 -10.49 11.88 -31.91
C GLN A 164 -10.33 11.19 -33.27
N SER A 165 -9.66 11.83 -34.24
CA SER A 165 -9.41 11.22 -35.56
C SER A 165 -8.26 10.22 -35.58
N LYS A 166 -7.24 10.41 -34.74
CA LYS A 166 -6.05 9.55 -34.71
C LYS A 166 -6.08 8.46 -33.65
N CYS A 167 -6.94 8.57 -32.62
CA CYS A 167 -7.09 7.58 -31.54
C CYS A 167 -5.75 6.94 -31.11
N PRO A 168 -4.76 7.71 -30.66
CA PRO A 168 -3.41 7.20 -30.41
C PRO A 168 -3.35 6.07 -29.34
N GLY A 169 -4.38 5.95 -28.49
CA GLY A 169 -4.56 4.82 -27.56
C GLY A 169 -5.30 3.60 -28.14
N GLY A 170 -5.96 3.73 -29.29
CA GLY A 170 -6.75 2.67 -29.93
C GLY A 170 -5.90 1.62 -30.66
N SER A 171 -4.65 1.94 -31.01
CA SER A 171 -3.73 1.02 -31.70
C SER A 171 -3.08 -0.04 -30.79
N LEU A 172 -3.40 -0.06 -29.49
CA LEU A 172 -2.78 -0.98 -28.51
C LEU A 172 -3.38 -2.40 -28.51
N VAL A 173 -4.33 -2.69 -29.40
CA VAL A 173 -5.00 -4.00 -29.46
C VAL A 173 -4.48 -4.82 -30.63
N ARG A 174 -3.28 -5.40 -30.46
CA ARG A 174 -2.91 -6.79 -30.89
C ARG A 174 -1.39 -7.02 -30.76
N GLY A 175 -1.02 -7.90 -29.83
CA GLY A 175 0.18 -8.73 -29.94
C GLY A 175 1.56 -8.14 -29.61
N SER A 176 1.70 -6.84 -29.36
CA SER A 176 3.01 -6.23 -29.04
C SER A 176 3.34 -6.26 -27.55
N SER A 177 4.63 -6.44 -27.20
CA SER A 177 5.06 -6.43 -25.81
C SER A 177 4.90 -5.03 -25.19
N ARG A 178 4.76 -4.94 -23.87
CA ARG A 178 4.66 -3.65 -23.15
C ARG A 178 5.81 -2.69 -23.47
N ARG A 179 7.01 -3.20 -23.79
CA ARG A 179 8.16 -2.36 -24.20
C ARG A 179 7.93 -1.73 -25.57
N ASP A 180 7.45 -2.50 -26.53
CA ASP A 180 7.21 -2.04 -27.90
C ASP A 180 6.09 -1.00 -27.95
N GLN A 181 5.06 -1.20 -27.12
CA GLN A 181 3.98 -0.23 -26.96
C GLN A 181 4.48 1.11 -26.41
N ILE A 182 5.37 1.08 -25.41
CA ILE A 182 5.97 2.28 -24.84
C ILE A 182 6.89 2.97 -25.86
N ALA A 183 7.68 2.22 -26.62
CA ALA A 183 8.54 2.76 -27.66
C ALA A 183 7.74 3.41 -28.79
N LEU A 184 6.70 2.75 -29.29
CA LEU A 184 5.82 3.26 -30.34
C LEU A 184 5.04 4.50 -29.88
N THR A 185 4.53 4.50 -28.66
CA THR A 185 3.82 5.66 -28.10
C THR A 185 4.76 6.87 -27.99
N ARG A 186 6.01 6.66 -27.57
CA ARG A 186 7.03 7.72 -27.50
C ARG A 186 7.47 8.21 -28.89
N PHE A 187 7.54 7.32 -29.87
CA PHE A 187 7.81 7.67 -31.27
C PHE A 187 6.69 8.54 -31.84
N LEU A 188 5.43 8.12 -31.68
CA LEU A 188 4.26 8.84 -32.18
C LEU A 188 4.01 10.17 -31.47
N SER A 189 4.39 10.29 -30.19
CA SER A 189 4.26 11.53 -29.41
C SER A 189 5.49 12.45 -29.51
N GLY A 190 6.51 12.10 -30.31
CA GLY A 190 7.75 12.90 -30.44
C GLY A 190 8.64 12.94 -29.18
N HIS A 191 8.43 12.05 -28.20
CA HIS A 191 9.18 12.01 -26.93
C HIS A 191 10.38 11.03 -26.97
N LEU A 192 11.11 10.99 -28.08
CA LEU A 192 12.39 10.28 -28.16
C LEU A 192 13.50 11.18 -27.62
N ILE A 193 13.87 11.00 -26.35
CA ILE A 193 15.18 11.46 -25.87
C ILE A 193 16.21 10.44 -26.36
N SER A 194 16.94 10.78 -27.41
CA SER A 194 18.10 10.00 -27.90
C SER A 194 19.26 10.16 -26.92
N LEU A 195 19.75 9.06 -26.35
CA LEU A 195 21.06 9.00 -25.69
C LEU A 195 22.05 8.38 -26.68
N THR A 196 22.89 9.20 -27.29
CA THR A 196 23.96 8.74 -28.17
C THR A 196 25.20 8.44 -27.32
N LEU A 197 25.57 7.17 -27.16
CA LEU A 197 26.87 6.78 -26.62
C LEU A 197 27.84 6.62 -27.79
N ARG A 198 28.90 7.43 -27.83
CA ARG A 198 30.05 7.19 -28.72
C ARG A 198 31.05 6.29 -28.00
N ASN A 199 31.54 5.29 -28.73
CA ASN A 199 32.48 4.28 -28.25
C ASN A 199 33.78 4.89 -27.71
N PHE A 200 34.30 4.24 -26.67
CA PHE A 200 35.69 4.30 -26.25
C PHE A 200 36.63 3.93 -27.40
N HIS A 201 37.58 4.81 -27.68
CA HIS A 201 38.97 4.49 -27.94
C HIS A 201 39.84 5.60 -27.35
#